data_AF-A0A9E6UB44-F1
#
_entry.id   AF-A0A9E6UB44-F1
#
_cell.length_a   1.000
_cell.length_b   1.000
_cell.length_c   1.000
_cell.angle_alpha   90.00
_cell.angle_beta   90.00
_cell.angle_gamma   90.00
#
_symmetry.space_group_name_H-M   'P 1'
#
loop_
_entity.id
_entity.type
_entity.pdbx_description
1 polymer ?
#
loop_
_entity_poly.entity_id
_entity_poly.type
_entity_poly.pdbx_seq_one_letter_code
_entity_poly.pdbx_strand_id
1 'polypeptide(L)'
;MWGELFTDGQPVEIAKVLLVLAGVGFVMLIPFVWVCSKILALKEQPERRALWTIAASYAGAALILIFASGEFITPWFAPLVPLPGAVVVYFWLRYTYRKGWIDDDLVPDGTKLENSDWRVGVGVVVGAIIIAAIKVTLSR
;
A
#
# COMPACT_ATOMS: atom_id res chain seq x y z
N MET A 1 24.29 -14.31 -4.85
CA MET A 1 23.41 -13.88 -5.95
C MET A 1 23.06 -12.40 -5.93
N TRP A 2 22.73 -11.78 -4.77
CA TRP A 2 22.44 -10.34 -4.72
C TRP A 2 23.68 -9.42 -4.76
N GLY A 3 24.86 -9.89 -4.31
CA GLY A 3 26.09 -9.08 -4.26
C GLY A 3 26.73 -8.78 -5.62
N GLU A 4 26.45 -9.59 -6.64
CA GLU A 4 26.98 -9.41 -8.01
C GLU A 4 26.11 -8.47 -8.86
N LEU A 5 24.85 -8.21 -8.45
CA LEU A 5 23.92 -7.32 -9.16
C LEU A 5 24.25 -5.83 -9.00
N PHE A 6 25.07 -5.46 -8.02
CA PHE A 6 25.31 -4.06 -7.64
C PHE A 6 26.77 -3.64 -7.74
N THR A 7 27.67 -4.53 -8.16
CA THR A 7 29.11 -4.25 -8.23
C THR A 7 29.53 -3.61 -9.57
N ASP A 8 28.78 -3.86 -10.65
CA ASP A 8 29.01 -3.29 -12.00
C ASP A 8 27.70 -2.87 -12.71
N GLY A 9 26.63 -2.59 -11.96
CA GLY A 9 25.30 -2.35 -12.53
C GLY A 9 25.27 -1.08 -13.39
N GLN A 10 25.23 -1.23 -14.71
CA GLN A 10 24.95 -0.12 -15.61
C GLN A 10 23.60 0.52 -15.22
N PRO A 11 23.40 1.85 -15.34
CA PRO A 11 22.17 2.52 -14.92
C PRO A 11 20.88 1.88 -15.46
N VAL A 12 20.98 1.25 -16.64
CA VAL A 12 19.91 0.50 -17.31
C VAL A 12 19.47 -0.74 -16.53
N GLU A 13 20.40 -1.46 -15.89
CA GLU A 13 20.08 -2.66 -15.11
C GLU A 13 19.37 -2.31 -13.81
N ILE A 14 19.84 -1.26 -13.13
CA ILE A 14 19.18 -0.72 -11.93
C ILE A 14 17.74 -0.29 -12.27
N ALA A 15 17.55 0.40 -13.40
CA ALA A 15 16.22 0.81 -13.86
C ALA A 15 15.29 -0.39 -14.14
N LYS A 16 15.80 -1.47 -14.76
CA LYS A 16 15.04 -2.70 -14.99
C LYS A 16 14.62 -3.37 -13.69
N VAL A 17 15.52 -3.48 -12.72
CA VAL A 17 15.21 -4.06 -11.40
C VAL A 17 14.13 -3.24 -10.69
N LEU A 18 14.26 -1.91 -10.67
CA LEU A 18 13.26 -1.02 -10.08
C LEU A 18 11.90 -1.14 -10.77
N LEU A 19 11.87 -1.25 -12.10
CA LEU A 19 10.64 -1.43 -12.85
C LEU A 19 9.94 -2.75 -12.49
N VAL A 20 10.70 -3.83 -12.37
CA VAL A 20 10.17 -5.14 -11.96
C VAL A 20 9.62 -5.06 -10.53
N LEU A 21 10.37 -4.48 -9.59
CA LEU A 21 9.92 -4.30 -8.21
C LEU A 21 8.67 -3.41 -8.12
N ALA A 22 8.60 -2.35 -8.94
CA ALA A 22 7.41 -1.50 -9.03
C ALA A 22 6.20 -2.28 -9.55
N GLY A 23 6.37 -3.09 -10.60
CA GLY A 23 5.31 -3.93 -11.15
C GLY A 23 4.82 -4.99 -10.17
N VAL A 24 5.73 -5.71 -9.51
CA VAL A 24 5.40 -6.71 -8.48
C VAL A 24 4.68 -6.04 -7.32
N GLY A 25 5.23 -4.96 -6.78
CA GLY A 25 4.62 -4.19 -5.70
C GLY A 25 3.23 -3.68 -6.08
N PHE A 26 3.07 -3.16 -7.30
CA PHE A 26 1.77 -2.71 -7.80
C PHE A 26 0.74 -3.84 -7.77
N VAL A 27 1.03 -4.98 -8.40
CA VAL A 27 0.10 -6.13 -8.46
C VAL A 27 -0.26 -6.62 -7.07
N MET A 28 0.70 -6.67 -6.14
CA MET A 28 0.46 -7.07 -4.76
C MET A 28 -0.46 -6.11 -3.99
N LEU A 29 -0.37 -4.81 -4.27
CA LEU A 29 -1.12 -3.78 -3.54
C LEU A 29 -2.56 -3.65 -4.05
N ILE A 30 -2.84 -3.95 -5.32
CA ILE A 30 -4.14 -3.71 -5.96
C ILE A 30 -5.33 -4.33 -5.19
N PRO A 31 -5.29 -5.60 -4.74
CA PRO A 31 -6.41 -6.18 -3.99
C PRO A 31 -6.70 -5.42 -2.70
N PHE A 32 -5.66 -5.00 -1.98
CA PHE A 32 -5.81 -4.23 -0.75
C PHE A 32 -6.32 -2.82 -1.02
N VAL A 33 -5.80 -2.17 -2.05
CA VAL A 33 -6.24 -0.84 -2.49
C VAL A 33 -7.72 -0.88 -2.86
N TRP A 34 -8.17 -1.92 -3.57
CA TRP A 34 -9.57 -2.10 -3.92
C TRP A 34 -10.48 -2.18 -2.69
N VAL A 35 -10.09 -2.91 -1.65
CA VAL A 35 -10.84 -2.94 -0.38
C VAL A 35 -10.74 -1.60 0.35
N CYS A 36 -9.52 -1.13 0.62
CA CYS A 36 -9.26 0.07 1.42
C CYS A 36 -9.89 1.33 0.81
N SER A 37 -9.88 1.46 -0.51
CA SER A 37 -10.44 2.62 -1.21
C SER A 37 -11.94 2.82 -0.98
N LYS A 38 -12.67 1.74 -0.60
CA LYS A 38 -14.11 1.74 -0.32
C LYS A 38 -14.47 2.05 1.13
N ILE A 39 -13.53 1.93 2.05
CA ILE A 39 -13.79 2.07 3.50
C ILE A 39 -12.97 3.19 4.14
N LEU A 40 -11.80 3.55 3.59
CA LEU A 40 -10.89 4.46 4.25
C LEU A 40 -11.03 5.89 3.74
N ALA A 41 -11.13 6.82 4.68
CA ALA A 41 -10.94 8.25 4.45
C ALA A 41 -11.81 8.82 3.31
N LEU A 42 -13.05 8.32 3.16
CA LEU A 42 -13.94 8.62 2.03
C LEU A 42 -14.23 10.12 1.85
N LYS A 43 -14.28 10.88 2.95
CA LYS A 43 -14.50 12.34 2.97
C LYS A 43 -13.22 13.18 3.06
N GLU A 44 -12.05 12.55 3.16
CA GLU A 44 -10.81 13.31 3.28
C GLU A 44 -10.39 13.86 1.92
N GLN A 45 -9.57 14.92 1.96
CA GLN A 45 -8.96 15.48 0.76
C GLN A 45 -8.23 14.40 -0.04
N PRO A 46 -8.18 14.49 -1.39
CA PRO A 46 -7.59 13.47 -2.26
C PRO A 46 -6.21 12.97 -1.82
N GLU A 47 -5.35 13.86 -1.34
CA GLU A 47 -4.00 13.53 -0.88
C GLU A 47 -4.01 12.68 0.39
N ARG A 48 -4.84 13.06 1.37
CA ARG A 48 -5.01 12.33 2.64
C ARG A 48 -5.67 10.99 2.41
N ARG A 49 -6.71 10.95 1.58
CA ARG A 49 -7.37 9.69 1.21
C ARG A 49 -6.41 8.73 0.50
N ALA A 50 -5.63 9.23 -0.46
CA ALA A 50 -4.61 8.43 -1.14
C ALA A 50 -3.57 7.88 -0.15
N LEU A 51 -3.10 8.72 0.79
CA LEU A 51 -2.12 8.34 1.80
C LEU A 51 -2.64 7.25 2.75
N TRP A 52 -3.87 7.40 3.27
CA TRP A 52 -4.47 6.39 4.15
C TRP A 52 -4.72 5.07 3.44
N THR A 53 -5.29 5.11 2.23
CA THR A 53 -5.54 3.90 1.43
C THR A 53 -4.25 3.17 1.11
N ILE A 54 -3.19 3.88 0.68
CA ILE A 54 -1.93 3.23 0.35
C ILE A 54 -1.17 2.74 1.58
N ALA A 55 -1.18 3.48 2.69
CA ALA A 55 -0.49 3.09 3.91
C ALA A 55 -1.07 1.76 4.46
N ALA A 56 -2.40 1.65 4.50
CA ALA A 56 -3.06 0.42 4.93
C ALA A 56 -2.79 -0.75 3.97
N SER A 57 -2.83 -0.48 2.66
CA SER A 57 -2.56 -1.49 1.64
C SER A 57 -1.11 -1.99 1.67
N TYR A 58 -0.16 -1.07 1.84
CA TYR A 58 1.25 -1.36 2.00
C TYR A 58 1.53 -2.17 3.26
N ALA A 59 0.92 -1.79 4.40
CA ALA A 59 1.03 -2.58 5.62
C ALA A 59 0.51 -4.01 5.41
N GLY A 60 -0.66 -4.19 4.79
CA GLY A 60 -1.20 -5.51 4.48
C GLY A 60 -0.27 -6.34 3.59
N ALA A 61 0.23 -5.76 2.49
CA ALA A 61 1.15 -6.45 1.58
C ALA A 61 2.49 -6.81 2.25
N ALA A 62 3.06 -5.90 3.04
CA ALA A 62 4.30 -6.14 3.78
C ALA A 62 4.12 -7.25 4.82
N LEU A 63 2.99 -7.28 5.55
CA LEU A 63 2.70 -8.35 6.49
C LEU A 63 2.53 -9.70 5.80
N ILE A 64 1.87 -9.76 4.64
CA ILE A 64 1.82 -11.01 3.85
C ILE A 64 3.22 -11.47 3.51
N LEU A 65 4.10 -10.59 3.03
CA LEU A 65 5.46 -10.99 2.71
C LEU A 65 6.22 -11.46 3.95
N ILE A 66 6.12 -10.77 5.08
CA ILE A 66 6.77 -11.18 6.34
C ILE A 66 6.33 -12.59 6.77
N PHE A 67 5.07 -12.96 6.60
CA PHE A 67 4.54 -14.24 7.10
C PHE A 67 4.39 -15.36 6.08
N ALA A 68 4.31 -15.05 4.79
CA ALA A 68 4.03 -16.01 3.73
C ALA A 68 5.21 -16.25 2.79
N SER A 69 6.26 -15.41 2.84
CA SER A 69 7.44 -15.58 1.96
C SER A 69 8.43 -16.66 2.43
N GLY A 70 8.29 -17.21 3.64
CA GLY A 70 9.16 -18.26 4.15
C GLY A 70 10.64 -17.86 4.11
N GLU A 71 11.49 -18.69 3.48
CA GLU A 71 12.93 -18.43 3.32
C GLU A 71 13.28 -17.58 2.09
N PHE A 72 12.31 -17.27 1.21
CA PHE A 72 12.58 -16.55 -0.03
C PHE A 72 12.95 -15.08 0.20
N ILE A 73 12.36 -14.44 1.23
CA ILE A 73 12.59 -13.04 1.54
C ILE A 73 12.77 -12.92 3.05
N THR A 74 13.90 -12.37 3.48
CA THR A 74 14.14 -12.12 4.89
C THR A 74 13.12 -11.10 5.42
N PRO A 75 12.56 -11.29 6.64
CA PRO A 75 11.50 -10.43 7.18
C PRO A 75 11.83 -8.93 7.18
N TRP A 76 13.11 -8.57 7.31
CA TRP A 76 13.59 -7.19 7.27
C TRP A 76 13.51 -6.53 5.88
N PHE A 77 13.62 -7.33 4.81
CA PHE A 77 13.55 -6.85 3.44
C PHE A 77 12.13 -6.93 2.85
N ALA A 78 11.23 -7.71 3.47
CA ALA A 78 9.85 -7.86 3.03
C ALA A 78 9.10 -6.53 2.85
N PRO A 79 9.24 -5.50 3.72
CA PRO A 79 8.61 -4.19 3.49
C PRO A 79 9.18 -3.43 2.29
N LEU A 80 10.44 -3.64 1.93
CA LEU A 80 11.08 -2.92 0.82
C LEU A 80 10.57 -3.39 -0.55
N VAL A 81 10.10 -4.63 -0.64
CA VAL A 81 9.61 -5.23 -1.89
C VAL A 81 8.40 -4.49 -2.48
N PRO A 82 7.31 -4.23 -1.72
CA PRO A 82 6.16 -3.51 -2.26
C PRO A 82 6.38 -1.98 -2.33
N LEU A 83 7.45 -1.44 -1.73
CA LEU A 83 7.64 0.00 -1.59
C LEU A 83 7.66 0.77 -2.93
N PRO A 84 8.40 0.33 -3.98
CA PRO A 84 8.37 1.03 -5.27
C PRO A 84 6.97 1.03 -5.89
N GLY A 85 6.25 -0.08 -5.78
CA GLY A 85 4.85 -0.16 -6.23
C GLY A 85 3.94 0.76 -5.44
N ALA A 86 4.15 0.90 -4.12
CA ALA A 86 3.37 1.78 -3.27
C ALA A 86 3.49 3.25 -3.68
N VAL A 87 4.68 3.69 -4.07
CA VAL A 87 4.89 5.05 -4.60
C VAL A 87 4.08 5.27 -5.88
N VAL A 88 4.15 4.34 -6.83
CA VAL A 88 3.38 4.42 -8.09
C VAL A 88 1.88 4.45 -7.82
N VAL A 89 1.38 3.55 -6.97
CA VAL A 89 -0.03 3.47 -6.60
C VAL A 89 -0.48 4.74 -5.87
N TYR A 90 0.34 5.32 -4.99
CA TYR A 90 0.00 6.57 -4.31
C TYR A 90 -0.28 7.70 -5.31
N PHE A 91 0.59 7.90 -6.29
CA PHE A 91 0.38 8.93 -7.31
C PHE A 91 -0.84 8.64 -8.18
N TRP A 92 -1.06 7.37 -8.54
CA TRP A 92 -2.26 6.96 -9.28
C TRP A 92 -3.55 7.23 -8.49
N LEU A 93 -3.59 6.90 -7.19
CA LEU A 93 -4.71 7.18 -6.31
C LEU A 93 -4.93 8.67 -6.12
N ARG A 94 -3.87 9.45 -5.88
CA ARG A 94 -3.95 10.91 -5.74
C ARG A 94 -4.54 11.54 -6.99
N TYR A 95 -4.11 11.12 -8.18
CA TYR A 95 -4.67 11.58 -9.45
C TYR A 95 -6.15 11.19 -9.59
N THR A 96 -6.48 9.93 -9.34
CA THR A 96 -7.85 9.39 -9.47
C THR A 96 -8.82 10.08 -8.52
N TYR A 97 -8.45 10.22 -7.25
CA TYR A 97 -9.28 10.90 -6.26
C TYR A 97 -9.39 12.39 -6.52
N ARG A 98 -8.34 13.04 -7.01
CA ARG A 98 -8.42 14.47 -7.37
C ARG A 98 -9.38 14.69 -8.53
N LYS A 99 -9.37 13.81 -9.53
CA LYS A 99 -10.30 13.87 -10.65
C LYS A 99 -11.75 13.69 -10.15
N GLY A 100 -12.02 12.65 -9.37
CA GLY A 100 -13.34 12.41 -8.81
C GLY A 100 -13.82 13.52 -7.86
N TRP A 101 -12.91 14.13 -7.09
CA TRP A 101 -13.26 15.22 -6.17
C TRP A 101 -13.68 16.50 -6.89
N ILE A 102 -13.00 16.86 -7.98
CA ILE A 102 -13.37 18.02 -8.80
C ILE A 102 -14.75 17.80 -9.47
N ASP A 103 -15.07 16.54 -9.80
CA ASP A 103 -16.35 16.16 -10.38
C ASP A 103 -17.47 16.04 -9.31
N ASP A 104 -17.14 15.74 -8.05
CA ASP A 104 -18.07 15.56 -6.93
C ASP A 104 -18.63 16.88 -6.33
N ASP A 105 -18.03 18.04 -6.64
CA ASP A 105 -18.59 19.36 -6.29
C ASP A 105 -19.97 19.62 -6.96
N LEU A 106 -20.43 18.70 -7.83
CA LEU A 106 -21.74 18.69 -8.49
C LEU A 106 -22.74 17.70 -7.88
N VAL A 107 -22.40 17.00 -6.79
CA VAL A 107 -23.28 15.99 -6.17
C VAL A 107 -24.41 16.68 -5.40
N PRO A 108 -25.70 16.36 -5.66
CA PRO A 108 -26.84 17.00 -5.01
C PRO A 108 -26.79 16.89 -3.48
N ASP A 109 -27.07 18.01 -2.80
CA ASP A 109 -27.20 18.15 -1.35
C ASP A 109 -28.19 17.12 -0.76
N GLY A 110 -27.71 15.91 -0.46
CA GLY A 110 -28.60 14.84 0.01
C GLY A 110 -27.93 13.48 0.18
N THR A 111 -26.81 13.21 -0.51
CA THR A 111 -26.01 12.01 -0.24
C THR A 111 -25.13 12.25 0.99
N LYS A 112 -25.64 11.86 2.16
CA LYS A 112 -24.84 11.77 3.39
C LYS A 112 -23.71 10.77 3.17
N LEU A 113 -22.53 11.25 2.81
CA LEU A 113 -21.30 10.44 2.73
C LEU A 113 -20.80 9.97 4.11
N GLU A 114 -21.66 9.57 5.06
CA GLU A 114 -21.39 9.20 6.47
C GLU A 114 -19.94 9.37 7.01
N ASN A 115 -19.79 10.34 7.90
CA ASN A 115 -18.53 10.95 8.34
C ASN A 115 -17.97 10.25 9.60
N SER A 116 -17.09 9.24 9.50
CA SER A 116 -16.21 8.78 10.62
C SER A 116 -15.16 7.70 10.28
N ASP A 117 -15.09 7.15 9.06
CA ASP A 117 -14.44 5.84 8.84
C ASP A 117 -12.90 5.84 8.75
N TRP A 118 -12.22 6.99 8.83
CA TRP A 118 -10.75 6.99 8.97
C TRP A 118 -10.31 6.30 10.28
N ARG A 119 -11.13 6.37 11.33
CA ARG A 119 -10.89 5.67 12.61
C ARG A 119 -10.97 4.16 12.44
N VAL A 120 -11.90 3.68 11.61
CA VAL A 120 -12.01 2.26 11.23
C VAL A 120 -10.76 1.86 10.46
N GLY A 121 -10.25 2.71 9.56
CA GLY A 121 -8.98 2.48 8.89
C GLY A 121 -7.78 2.36 9.80
N VAL A 122 -7.64 3.29 10.73
CA VAL A 122 -6.61 3.22 11.76
C VAL A 122 -6.76 1.93 12.58
N GLY A 123 -8.00 1.58 12.97
CA GLY A 123 -8.30 0.33 13.68
C GLY A 123 -7.88 -0.92 12.90
N VAL A 124 -8.15 -0.98 11.60
CA VAL A 124 -7.76 -2.10 10.74
C VAL A 124 -6.23 -2.20 10.63
N VAL A 125 -5.53 -1.08 10.43
CA VAL A 125 -4.06 -1.06 10.35
C VAL A 125 -3.43 -1.49 11.67
N VAL A 126 -3.89 -0.91 12.79
CA VAL A 126 -3.40 -1.25 14.13
C VAL A 126 -3.72 -2.71 14.46
N GLY A 127 -4.91 -3.20 14.14
CA GLY A 127 -5.31 -4.59 14.32
C GLY A 127 -4.43 -5.56 13.54
N ALA A 128 -4.15 -5.26 12.26
CA ALA A 128 -3.23 -6.05 11.45
C ALA A 128 -1.82 -6.10 12.06
N ILE A 129 -1.30 -4.98 12.57
CA ILE A 129 -0.01 -4.90 13.25
C ILE A 129 0.00 -5.74 14.55
N ILE A 130 -1.07 -5.68 15.35
CA ILE A 130 -1.17 -6.47 16.60
C ILE A 130 -1.22 -7.96 16.29
N ILE A 131 -2.06 -8.39 15.34
CA ILE A 131 -2.17 -9.79 14.92
C ILE A 131 -0.82 -10.30 14.40
N ALA A 132 -0.13 -9.46 13.62
CA ALA A 132 1.22 -9.75 13.16
C ALA A 132 2.20 -9.94 14.32
N ALA A 133 2.23 -9.02 15.28
CA ALA A 133 3.13 -9.10 16.44
C ALA A 133 2.88 -10.37 17.28
N ILE A 134 1.61 -10.75 17.47
CA ILE A 134 1.23 -11.99 18.17
C ILE A 134 1.75 -13.21 17.41
N LYS A 135 1.54 -13.28 16.09
CA LYS A 135 2.00 -14.42 15.29
C LYS A 135 3.52 -14.58 15.32
N VAL A 136 4.29 -13.48 15.23
CA VAL A 136 5.76 -13.51 15.37
C VAL A 136 6.19 -14.04 16.73
N THR A 137 5.50 -13.63 17.79
CA THR A 137 5.83 -14.04 19.17
C THR A 137 5.55 -15.52 19.40
N LEU A 138 4.50 -16.05 18.78
CA LEU A 138 4.10 -17.46 18.91
C LEU A 138 4.87 -18.41 17.98
N SER A 139 5.54 -17.90 16.94
CA SER A 139 6.36 -18.71 16.02
C SER A 139 7.83 -18.82 16.42
N ARG A 140 8.20 -18.29 17.61
CA ARG A 140 9.51 -18.48 18.25
C ARG A 140 9.39 -19.55 19.33
#